data_AF-W0JWG5-F1
#
_entry.id   AF-W0JWG5-F1
#
_cell.length_a   1.000
_cell.length_b   1.000
_cell.length_c   1.000
_cell.angle_alpha   90.00
_cell.angle_beta   90.00
_cell.angle_gamma   90.00
#
_symmetry.space_group_name_H-M   'P 1'
#
loop_
_entity.id
_entity.type
_entity.pdbx_description
1 polymer ?
#
loop_
_entity_poly.entity_id
_entity_poly.type
_entity_poly.pdbx_seq_one_letter_code
_entity_poly.pdbx_strand_id
1 'polypeptide(L)'
;MSPRSLSEIRVGWLVVLGPIVAVLFTAGSVCYLQTRWPTIATDPAFFQHTGWYIVQGGVPYVDVWDVNPPVPFGITAVLAVLSGGDMLVLHGLSTALTVLVAAASVLLVGWIAYLVTEEHVAAIAAGLTMLIVPELLVLSLEGVRAQFYALFFGTLALALVLRDRPFLAGVLAALSAGSWQSGAVFAPLIVGMAYQRNGGRDALSAIAGGGLVTGIVVGVFAAVGALVPMVVQSIIAPLSAGSPYTLAERVYSILLVFGYGAVLFPVAIYGWGRAVARDLGAHWWLPVGGVLLTLQVLFVDLDGSTDAFLLLSFIALGVAVTVERVLAWRSLSTDPQRGDENQTNRNLWTGAVIVMLVAVLVLGGVVWHLDSPAPKQTLQTNQLQAEPPGEDLPITPADGNAPSMQTIYWDQLQPETCHYRLSWNEIRWVAMTDDRLDAQKCDGWPSRTDTA
;
A
#
# COMPACT_ATOMS: atom_id res chain seq x y z
N MET A 1 3.32 -1.44 37.01
CA MET A 1 2.14 -1.58 36.12
C MET A 1 1.45 -2.88 36.46
N SER A 2 0.19 -2.82 36.94
CA SER A 2 -0.61 -4.02 37.22
C SER A 2 -0.93 -4.73 35.89
N PRO A 3 -0.83 -6.06 35.79
CA PRO A 3 -1.23 -6.79 34.59
C PRO A 3 -2.75 -6.73 34.48
N ARG A 4 -3.27 -5.69 33.82
CA ARG A 4 -4.66 -5.69 33.34
C ARG A 4 -4.83 -6.94 32.49
N SER A 5 -5.76 -7.80 32.89
CA SER A 5 -6.01 -9.07 32.21
C SER A 5 -6.34 -8.81 30.74
N LEU A 6 -5.73 -9.56 29.82
CA LEU A 6 -5.99 -9.47 28.38
C LEU A 6 -7.49 -9.64 28.03
N SER A 7 -8.29 -10.20 28.95
CA SER A 7 -9.73 -10.37 28.84
C SER A 7 -10.58 -9.12 29.12
N GLU A 8 -10.05 -8.09 29.80
CA GLU A 8 -10.77 -6.83 30.04
C GLU A 8 -10.64 -5.82 28.90
N ILE A 9 -9.75 -6.08 27.93
CA ILE A 9 -9.80 -5.44 26.62
C ILE A 9 -10.94 -6.11 25.83
N ARG A 10 -12.18 -5.90 26.26
CA ARG A 10 -13.32 -6.03 25.33
C ARG A 10 -13.09 -4.95 24.28
N VAL A 11 -12.51 -5.37 23.15
CA VAL A 11 -12.09 -4.50 22.05
C VAL A 11 -13.34 -3.93 21.37
N GLY A 12 -14.02 -2.96 22.00
CA GLY A 12 -15.30 -2.42 21.54
C GLY A 12 -15.23 -1.89 20.11
N TRP A 13 -14.06 -1.35 19.72
CA TRP A 13 -13.80 -0.93 18.35
C TRP A 13 -13.84 -2.10 17.35
N LEU A 14 -13.33 -3.28 17.72
CA LEU A 14 -13.29 -4.46 16.84
C LEU A 14 -14.67 -5.08 16.67
N VAL A 15 -15.50 -5.04 17.71
CA VAL A 15 -16.91 -5.49 17.65
C VAL A 15 -17.73 -4.64 16.66
N VAL A 16 -17.37 -3.37 16.46
CA VAL A 16 -18.04 -2.48 15.51
C VAL A 16 -17.38 -2.53 14.13
N LEU A 17 -16.08 -2.27 14.05
CA LEU A 17 -15.34 -2.17 12.79
C LEU A 17 -15.22 -3.53 12.09
N GLY A 18 -14.99 -4.61 12.85
CA GLY A 18 -14.81 -5.96 12.32
C GLY A 18 -15.97 -6.43 11.44
N PRO A 19 -17.22 -6.43 11.93
CA PRO A 19 -18.39 -6.79 11.12
C PRO A 19 -18.59 -5.88 9.90
N ILE A 20 -18.33 -4.57 10.01
CA ILE A 20 -18.44 -3.65 8.86
C ILE A 20 -17.45 -4.05 7.76
N VAL A 21 -16.18 -4.23 8.12
CA VAL A 21 -15.12 -4.67 7.18
C VAL A 21 -15.48 -6.03 6.59
N ALA A 22 -15.87 -7.00 7.42
CA ALA A 22 -16.23 -8.34 6.95
C ALA A 22 -17.40 -8.31 5.96
N VAL A 23 -18.47 -7.56 6.26
CA VAL A 23 -19.64 -7.43 5.37
C VAL A 23 -19.26 -6.76 4.06
N LEU A 24 -18.51 -5.66 4.09
CA LEU A 24 -18.12 -4.93 2.88
C LEU A 24 -17.24 -5.77 1.95
N PHE A 25 -16.19 -6.41 2.49
CA PHE A 25 -15.31 -7.25 1.69
C PHE A 25 -16.00 -8.53 1.21
N THR A 26 -16.88 -9.14 2.01
CA THR A 26 -17.66 -10.31 1.59
C THR A 26 -18.66 -9.94 0.50
N ALA A 27 -19.43 -8.86 0.69
CA ALA A 27 -20.39 -8.40 -0.31
C ALA A 27 -19.71 -7.98 -1.62
N GLY A 28 -18.57 -7.27 -1.53
CA GLY A 28 -17.74 -6.94 -2.69
C GLY A 28 -17.25 -8.20 -3.42
N SER A 29 -16.77 -9.20 -2.68
CA SER A 29 -16.33 -10.48 -3.24
C SER A 29 -17.46 -11.23 -3.94
N VAL A 30 -18.63 -11.33 -3.31
CA VAL A 30 -19.81 -11.98 -3.91
C VAL A 30 -20.24 -11.25 -5.19
N CYS A 31 -20.29 -9.91 -5.17
CA CYS A 31 -20.64 -9.10 -6.34
C CYS A 31 -19.63 -9.30 -7.48
N TYR A 32 -18.33 -9.28 -7.18
CA TYR A 32 -17.28 -9.52 -8.17
C TYR A 32 -17.35 -10.92 -8.78
N LEU A 33 -17.56 -11.95 -7.95
CA LEU A 33 -17.74 -13.33 -8.41
C LEU A 33 -18.95 -13.50 -9.32
N GLN A 34 -20.01 -12.71 -9.13
CA GLN A 34 -21.23 -12.77 -9.95
C GLN A 34 -21.11 -11.99 -11.26
N THR A 35 -20.29 -10.94 -11.31
CA THR A 35 -20.33 -9.96 -12.41
C THR A 35 -19.07 -9.91 -13.27
N ARG A 36 -17.91 -10.26 -12.70
CA ARG A 36 -16.62 -10.08 -13.37
C ARG A 36 -15.75 -11.32 -13.40
N TRP A 37 -15.96 -12.30 -12.52
CA TRP A 37 -15.12 -13.52 -12.50
C TRP A 37 -15.21 -14.32 -13.81
N PRO A 38 -14.10 -14.90 -14.33
CA PRO A 38 -12.71 -14.84 -13.84
C PRO A 38 -11.87 -13.76 -14.56
N THR A 39 -12.37 -12.53 -14.73
CA THR A 39 -11.61 -11.45 -15.40
C THR A 39 -10.43 -11.00 -14.54
N ILE A 40 -9.24 -11.00 -15.13
CA ILE A 40 -7.99 -10.59 -14.48
C ILE A 40 -7.45 -9.29 -15.10
N ALA A 41 -7.04 -8.36 -14.24
CA ALA A 41 -6.39 -7.11 -14.66
C ALA A 41 -4.92 -7.35 -15.02
N THR A 42 -4.30 -6.39 -15.71
CA THR A 42 -2.91 -6.50 -16.22
C THR A 42 -1.88 -6.74 -15.11
N ASP A 43 -1.85 -5.93 -14.04
CA ASP A 43 -0.84 -6.11 -12.98
C ASP A 43 -1.03 -7.43 -12.21
N PRO A 44 -2.25 -7.81 -11.78
CA PRO A 44 -2.45 -9.12 -11.18
C PRO A 44 -2.07 -10.29 -12.09
N ALA A 45 -2.39 -10.21 -13.40
CA ALA A 45 -1.99 -11.21 -14.37
C ALA A 45 -0.46 -11.32 -14.45
N PHE A 46 0.24 -10.18 -14.45
CA PHE A 46 1.69 -10.13 -14.45
C PHE A 46 2.29 -10.77 -13.19
N PHE A 47 1.94 -10.30 -11.99
CA PHE A 47 2.53 -10.86 -10.76
C PHE A 47 2.25 -12.35 -10.59
N GLN A 48 1.03 -12.78 -10.92
CA GLN A 48 0.64 -14.18 -10.78
C GLN A 48 1.31 -15.06 -11.84
N HIS A 49 1.41 -14.59 -13.09
CA HIS A 49 2.17 -15.27 -14.15
C HIS A 49 3.64 -15.40 -13.75
N THR A 50 4.30 -14.33 -13.31
CA THR A 50 5.70 -14.37 -12.88
C THR A 50 5.89 -15.35 -11.70
N GLY A 51 4.94 -15.39 -10.77
CA GLY A 51 4.92 -16.38 -9.69
C GLY A 51 4.89 -17.82 -10.20
N TRP A 52 4.01 -18.11 -11.16
CA TRP A 52 3.97 -19.42 -11.83
C TRP A 52 5.26 -19.68 -12.64
N TYR A 53 5.80 -18.67 -13.32
CA TYR A 53 6.98 -18.80 -14.16
C TYR A 53 8.23 -19.14 -13.33
N ILE A 54 8.34 -18.59 -12.12
CA ILE A 54 9.37 -19.00 -11.14
C ILE A 54 9.31 -20.51 -10.85
N VAL A 55 8.10 -21.06 -10.68
CA VAL A 55 7.92 -22.50 -10.45
C VAL A 55 8.32 -23.33 -11.68
N GLN A 56 8.25 -22.76 -12.88
CA GLN A 56 8.74 -23.37 -14.12
C GLN A 56 10.26 -23.18 -14.34
N GLY A 57 10.98 -22.54 -13.42
CA GLY A 57 12.42 -22.29 -13.51
C GLY A 57 12.80 -20.92 -14.06
N GLY A 58 11.83 -20.03 -14.31
CA GLY A 58 12.11 -18.64 -14.66
C GLY A 58 12.73 -17.85 -13.51
N VAL A 59 13.56 -16.87 -13.84
CA VAL A 59 14.29 -16.03 -12.89
C VAL A 59 13.81 -14.59 -13.03
N PRO A 60 13.16 -14.00 -12.00
CA PRO A 60 12.70 -12.62 -12.04
C PRO A 60 13.85 -11.65 -12.30
N TYR A 61 13.56 -10.56 -12.99
CA TYR A 61 14.51 -9.54 -13.48
C TYR A 61 15.44 -10.01 -14.61
N VAL A 62 15.65 -11.32 -14.79
CA VAL A 62 16.43 -11.84 -15.91
C VAL A 62 15.51 -12.23 -17.06
N ASP A 63 14.55 -13.11 -16.78
CA ASP A 63 13.62 -13.62 -17.79
C ASP A 63 12.32 -12.79 -17.85
N VAL A 64 12.15 -11.85 -16.92
CA VAL A 64 11.01 -10.94 -16.81
C VAL A 64 11.49 -9.59 -16.31
N TRP A 65 11.26 -8.52 -17.07
CA TRP A 65 11.56 -7.17 -16.62
C TRP A 65 10.49 -6.65 -15.64
N ASP A 66 10.89 -6.08 -14.50
CA ASP A 66 9.97 -5.33 -13.64
C ASP A 66 10.66 -4.36 -12.67
N VAL A 67 9.96 -3.27 -12.37
CA VAL A 67 10.40 -2.27 -11.39
C VAL A 67 10.06 -2.62 -9.94
N ASN A 68 9.15 -3.57 -9.70
CA ASN A 68 8.74 -3.85 -8.35
C ASN A 68 9.80 -4.69 -7.63
N PRO A 69 10.00 -4.46 -6.32
CA PRO A 69 10.90 -5.28 -5.53
C PRO A 69 10.34 -6.71 -5.36
N PRO A 70 11.15 -7.68 -4.88
CA PRO A 70 10.92 -9.10 -5.17
C PRO A 70 9.85 -9.82 -4.34
N VAL A 71 9.34 -9.23 -3.26
CA VAL A 71 8.41 -9.91 -2.35
C VAL A 71 7.09 -10.35 -3.02
N PRO A 72 6.43 -9.55 -3.88
CA PRO A 72 5.18 -9.96 -4.51
C PRO A 72 5.37 -11.19 -5.39
N PHE A 73 6.52 -11.32 -6.07
CA PHE A 73 6.86 -12.50 -6.85
C PHE A 73 7.05 -13.75 -5.98
N GLY A 74 7.68 -13.60 -4.81
CA GLY A 74 7.80 -14.67 -3.84
C GLY A 74 6.44 -15.13 -3.32
N ILE A 75 5.53 -14.19 -3.04
CA ILE A 75 4.16 -14.49 -2.62
C ILE A 75 3.42 -15.26 -3.71
N THR A 76 3.44 -14.78 -4.96
CA THR A 76 2.74 -15.45 -6.06
C THR A 76 3.37 -16.79 -6.44
N ALA A 77 4.69 -16.96 -6.28
CA ALA A 77 5.34 -18.25 -6.46
C ALA A 77 4.86 -19.29 -5.44
N VAL A 78 4.72 -18.90 -4.16
CA VAL A 78 4.13 -19.79 -3.14
C VAL A 78 2.69 -20.14 -3.50
N LEU A 79 1.88 -19.17 -3.94
CA LEU A 79 0.51 -19.43 -4.36
C LEU A 79 0.43 -20.33 -5.60
N ALA A 80 1.38 -20.21 -6.54
CA ALA A 80 1.45 -21.05 -7.73
C ALA A 80 1.82 -22.50 -7.39
N VAL A 81 2.69 -22.72 -6.40
CA VAL A 81 2.94 -24.06 -5.85
C VAL A 81 1.66 -24.63 -5.21
N LEU A 82 0.94 -23.83 -4.42
CA LEU A 82 -0.31 -24.26 -3.77
C LEU A 82 -1.45 -24.51 -4.76
N SER A 83 -1.47 -23.83 -5.90
CA SER A 83 -2.46 -24.04 -6.95
C SER A 83 -2.16 -25.28 -7.82
N GLY A 84 -0.98 -25.90 -7.65
CA GLY A 84 -0.55 -27.02 -8.49
C GLY A 84 -0.33 -26.63 -9.96
N GLY A 85 -0.10 -25.35 -10.24
CA GLY A 85 0.04 -24.82 -11.60
C GLY A 85 -1.28 -24.51 -12.33
N ASP A 86 -2.44 -24.71 -11.69
CA ASP A 86 -3.73 -24.28 -12.25
C ASP A 86 -3.88 -22.75 -12.11
N MET A 87 -4.05 -22.06 -13.23
CA MET A 87 -4.14 -20.60 -13.27
C MET A 87 -5.46 -20.08 -12.68
N LEU A 88 -6.57 -20.81 -12.83
CA LEU A 88 -7.84 -20.38 -12.25
C LEU A 88 -7.80 -20.47 -10.71
N VAL A 89 -7.20 -21.55 -10.19
CA VAL A 89 -6.98 -21.73 -8.75
C VAL A 89 -5.98 -20.70 -8.23
N LEU A 90 -4.88 -20.44 -8.96
CA LEU A 90 -3.91 -19.39 -8.63
C LEU A 90 -4.60 -18.02 -8.53
N HIS A 91 -5.45 -17.68 -9.49
CA HIS A 91 -6.22 -16.45 -9.48
C HIS A 91 -7.12 -16.37 -8.25
N GLY A 92 -7.86 -17.45 -7.95
CA GLY A 92 -8.74 -17.51 -6.78
C GLY A 92 -8.01 -17.34 -5.46
N LEU A 93 -6.88 -18.03 -5.28
CA LEU A 93 -6.02 -17.91 -4.09
C LEU A 93 -5.42 -16.50 -3.97
N SER A 94 -4.99 -15.92 -5.09
CA SER A 94 -4.42 -14.58 -5.15
C SER A 94 -5.43 -13.51 -4.76
N THR A 95 -6.65 -13.59 -5.32
CA THR A 95 -7.76 -12.70 -4.96
C THR A 95 -8.15 -12.86 -3.49
N ALA A 96 -8.30 -14.10 -3.00
CA ALA A 96 -8.63 -14.35 -1.60
C ALA A 96 -7.58 -13.78 -0.64
N LEU A 97 -6.28 -13.96 -0.95
CA LEU A 97 -5.20 -13.41 -0.13
C LEU A 97 -5.19 -11.88 -0.16
N THR A 98 -5.30 -11.25 -1.33
CA THR A 98 -5.29 -9.78 -1.41
C THR A 98 -6.50 -9.16 -0.70
N VAL A 99 -7.69 -9.76 -0.81
CA VAL A 99 -8.88 -9.36 -0.04
C VAL A 99 -8.63 -9.44 1.45
N LEU A 100 -8.05 -10.54 1.93
CA LEU A 100 -7.71 -10.71 3.34
C LEU A 100 -6.69 -9.67 3.80
N VAL A 101 -5.65 -9.41 3.01
CA VAL A 101 -4.59 -8.42 3.28
C VAL A 101 -5.16 -7.01 3.33
N ALA A 102 -6.06 -6.65 2.41
CA ALA A 102 -6.75 -5.37 2.38
C ALA A 102 -7.63 -5.18 3.63
N ALA A 103 -8.50 -6.16 3.93
CA ALA A 103 -9.36 -6.14 5.11
C ALA A 103 -8.55 -6.08 6.42
N ALA A 104 -7.48 -6.86 6.51
CA ALA A 104 -6.59 -6.86 7.67
C ALA A 104 -5.88 -5.50 7.84
N SER A 105 -5.48 -4.85 6.75
CA SER A 105 -4.86 -3.52 6.79
C SER A 105 -5.81 -2.47 7.39
N VAL A 106 -7.09 -2.51 7.02
CA VAL A 106 -8.12 -1.62 7.61
C VAL A 106 -8.22 -1.81 9.13
N LEU A 107 -8.28 -3.07 9.58
CA LEU A 107 -8.34 -3.40 11.01
C LEU A 107 -7.05 -3.04 11.74
N LEU A 108 -5.90 -3.21 11.09
CA LEU A 108 -4.59 -2.87 11.64
C LEU A 108 -4.44 -1.37 11.88
N VAL A 109 -4.86 -0.54 10.93
CA VAL A 109 -4.84 0.92 11.10
C VAL A 109 -5.75 1.33 12.26
N GLY A 110 -6.94 0.71 12.38
CA GLY A 110 -7.80 0.89 13.55
C GLY A 110 -7.13 0.46 14.86
N TRP A 111 -6.41 -0.66 14.85
CA TRP A 111 -5.67 -1.12 16.03
C TRP A 111 -4.53 -0.18 16.41
N ILE A 112 -3.73 0.30 15.45
CA ILE A 112 -2.67 1.29 15.69
C ILE A 112 -3.27 2.58 16.25
N ALA A 113 -4.37 3.05 15.68
CA ALA A 113 -5.10 4.21 16.21
C ALA A 113 -5.53 3.98 17.66
N TYR A 114 -6.02 2.80 18.02
CA TYR A 114 -6.32 2.45 19.41
C TYR A 114 -5.07 2.43 20.30
N LEU A 115 -3.94 1.89 19.82
CA LEU A 115 -2.69 1.87 20.58
C LEU A 115 -2.14 3.29 20.84
N VAL A 116 -2.42 4.23 19.94
CA VAL A 116 -1.94 5.62 20.04
C VAL A 116 -2.89 6.49 20.88
N THR A 117 -4.19 6.31 20.71
CA THR A 117 -5.20 7.21 21.31
C THR A 117 -5.87 6.63 22.55
N GLU A 118 -5.80 5.31 22.75
CA GLU A 118 -6.59 4.56 23.74
C GLU A 118 -8.13 4.74 23.58
N GLU A 119 -8.58 5.31 22.47
CA GLU A 119 -9.98 5.66 22.22
C GLU A 119 -10.64 4.76 21.17
N HIS A 120 -11.74 4.10 21.54
CA HIS A 120 -12.46 3.19 20.64
C HIS A 120 -13.05 3.89 19.41
N VAL A 121 -13.57 5.11 19.59
CA VAL A 121 -14.18 5.89 18.49
C VAL A 121 -13.10 6.31 17.49
N ALA A 122 -11.93 6.74 17.97
CA ALA A 122 -10.80 7.11 17.12
C ALA A 122 -10.31 5.90 16.30
N ALA A 123 -10.26 4.72 16.90
CA ALA A 123 -9.93 3.47 16.23
C ALA A 123 -10.92 3.10 15.11
N ILE A 124 -12.24 3.19 15.38
CA ILE A 124 -13.28 2.95 14.36
C ILE A 124 -13.16 3.99 13.24
N ALA A 125 -12.99 5.28 13.58
CA ALA A 125 -12.87 6.35 12.61
C ALA A 125 -11.68 6.15 11.67
N ALA A 126 -10.50 5.82 12.20
CA ALA A 126 -9.31 5.54 11.38
C ALA A 126 -9.52 4.33 10.45
N GLY A 127 -10.08 3.24 10.96
CA GLY A 127 -10.41 2.09 10.12
C GLY A 127 -11.37 2.45 8.99
N LEU A 128 -12.47 3.15 9.29
CA LEU A 128 -13.42 3.60 8.26
C LEU A 128 -12.80 4.60 7.27
N THR A 129 -11.85 5.45 7.72
CA THR A 129 -11.13 6.36 6.82
C THR A 129 -10.36 5.60 5.73
N MET A 130 -9.83 4.41 6.00
CA MET A 130 -9.18 3.58 4.97
C MET A 130 -10.13 3.18 3.84
N LEU A 131 -11.44 3.16 4.07
CA LEU A 131 -12.45 2.77 3.09
C LEU A 131 -12.96 3.93 2.24
N ILE A 132 -12.45 5.15 2.46
CA ILE A 132 -12.83 6.34 1.69
C ILE A 132 -12.29 6.29 0.27
N VAL A 133 -11.19 5.58 0.04
CA VAL A 133 -10.65 5.27 -1.28
C VAL A 133 -11.20 3.89 -1.66
N PRO A 134 -12.28 3.80 -2.47
CA PRO A 134 -12.97 2.53 -2.72
C PRO A 134 -12.10 1.49 -3.42
N GLU A 135 -11.04 1.93 -4.09
CA GLU A 135 -10.06 1.07 -4.77
C GLU A 135 -9.35 0.11 -3.81
N LEU A 136 -9.25 0.44 -2.52
CA LEU A 136 -8.77 -0.51 -1.51
C LEU A 136 -9.66 -1.77 -1.44
N LEU A 137 -10.97 -1.62 -1.65
CA LEU A 137 -11.90 -2.74 -1.75
C LEU A 137 -11.91 -3.30 -3.17
N VAL A 138 -12.16 -2.46 -4.18
CA VAL A 138 -12.43 -2.91 -5.56
C VAL A 138 -11.22 -3.58 -6.19
N LEU A 139 -10.01 -3.01 -6.07
CA LEU A 139 -8.82 -3.57 -6.71
C LEU A 139 -8.26 -4.80 -5.98
N SER A 140 -8.61 -4.99 -4.70
CA SER A 140 -8.24 -6.21 -3.96
C SER A 140 -8.88 -7.46 -4.55
N LEU A 141 -10.01 -7.29 -5.24
CA LEU A 141 -10.78 -8.37 -5.87
C LEU A 141 -10.13 -8.86 -7.18
N GLU A 142 -9.24 -8.06 -7.78
CA GLU A 142 -8.61 -8.37 -9.07
C GLU A 142 -7.36 -9.24 -8.94
N GLY A 143 -6.89 -9.51 -7.72
CA GLY A 143 -5.74 -10.38 -7.43
C GLY A 143 -4.56 -9.66 -6.80
N VAL A 144 -3.35 -10.22 -6.93
CA VAL A 144 -2.13 -9.70 -6.28
C VAL A 144 -1.68 -8.37 -6.89
N ARG A 145 -1.47 -7.36 -6.03
CA ARG A 145 -0.83 -6.08 -6.37
C ARG A 145 0.14 -5.71 -5.24
N ALA A 146 1.34 -5.27 -5.61
CA ALA A 146 2.45 -4.94 -4.70
C ALA A 146 2.06 -4.00 -3.53
N GLN A 147 1.28 -2.96 -3.83
CA GLN A 147 0.93 -1.89 -2.90
C GLN A 147 0.13 -2.38 -1.68
N PHE A 148 -0.73 -3.41 -1.84
CA PHE A 148 -1.51 -3.98 -0.75
C PHE A 148 -0.62 -4.65 0.31
N TYR A 149 0.41 -5.38 -0.15
CA TYR A 149 1.34 -6.06 0.73
C TYR A 149 2.29 -5.07 1.41
N ALA A 150 2.71 -4.01 0.69
CA ALA A 150 3.46 -2.93 1.28
C ALA A 150 2.69 -2.24 2.41
N LEU A 151 1.40 -1.92 2.18
CA LEU A 151 0.50 -1.37 3.21
C LEU A 151 0.39 -2.29 4.42
N PHE A 152 0.10 -3.56 4.19
CA PHE A 152 -0.11 -4.53 5.26
C PHE A 152 1.17 -4.73 6.10
N PHE A 153 2.30 -4.98 5.46
CA PHE A 153 3.55 -5.19 6.20
C PHE A 153 4.03 -3.91 6.89
N GLY A 154 3.89 -2.75 6.26
CA GLY A 154 4.28 -1.46 6.84
C GLY A 154 3.44 -1.10 8.06
N THR A 155 2.11 -1.24 7.98
CA THR A 155 1.23 -1.01 9.13
C THR A 155 1.43 -2.06 10.23
N LEU A 156 1.65 -3.33 9.88
CA LEU A 156 1.94 -4.36 10.88
C LEU A 156 3.28 -4.10 11.58
N ALA A 157 4.28 -3.58 10.86
CA ALA A 157 5.54 -3.14 11.45
C ALA A 157 5.32 -2.03 12.50
N LEU A 158 4.49 -1.02 12.19
CA LEU A 158 4.11 0.03 13.15
C LEU A 158 3.43 -0.57 14.40
N ALA A 159 2.47 -1.47 14.20
CA ALA A 159 1.80 -2.14 15.32
C ALA A 159 2.78 -2.93 16.20
N LEU A 160 3.75 -3.64 15.61
CA LEU A 160 4.72 -4.44 16.34
C LEU A 160 5.74 -3.59 17.10
N VAL A 161 6.22 -2.46 16.54
CA VAL A 161 7.14 -1.58 17.27
C VAL A 161 6.43 -0.87 18.44
N LEU A 162 5.14 -0.52 18.29
CA LEU A 162 4.32 0.01 19.38
C LEU A 162 4.07 -1.02 20.50
N ARG A 163 4.26 -2.31 20.19
CA ARG A 163 4.19 -3.43 21.14
C ARG A 163 5.56 -3.92 21.61
N ASP A 164 6.61 -3.12 21.41
CA ASP A 164 7.99 -3.40 21.83
C ASP A 164 8.53 -4.72 21.25
N ARG A 165 8.21 -4.99 19.96
CA ARG A 165 8.75 -6.11 19.18
C ARG A 165 9.65 -5.61 18.03
N PRO A 166 10.78 -4.94 18.33
CA PRO A 166 11.60 -4.24 17.33
C PRO A 166 12.13 -5.15 16.23
N PHE A 167 12.63 -6.34 16.57
CA PHE A 167 13.14 -7.30 15.57
C PHE A 167 12.09 -7.64 14.50
N LEU A 168 10.89 -8.04 14.94
CA LEU A 168 9.81 -8.40 14.02
C LEU A 168 9.29 -7.18 13.26
N ALA A 169 9.26 -6.01 13.90
CA ALA A 169 8.93 -4.77 13.20
C ALA A 169 9.93 -4.47 12.08
N GLY A 170 11.23 -4.70 12.31
CA GLY A 170 12.27 -4.60 11.28
C GLY A 170 12.08 -5.58 10.13
N VAL A 171 11.79 -6.85 10.43
CA VAL A 171 11.45 -7.89 9.44
C VAL A 171 10.30 -7.42 8.53
N LEU A 172 9.22 -6.92 9.12
CA LEU A 172 8.05 -6.47 8.36
C LEU A 172 8.28 -5.16 7.60
N ALA A 173 9.08 -4.23 8.14
CA ALA A 173 9.47 -3.04 7.40
C ALA A 173 10.29 -3.38 6.15
N ALA A 174 11.18 -4.38 6.24
CA ALA A 174 11.91 -4.89 5.08
C ALA A 174 10.98 -5.58 4.07
N LEU A 175 9.99 -6.36 4.52
CA LEU A 175 8.99 -6.96 3.62
C LEU A 175 8.09 -5.90 2.96
N SER A 176 7.78 -4.80 3.65
CA SER A 176 7.07 -3.66 3.09
C SER A 176 7.86 -3.02 1.95
N ALA A 177 9.13 -2.69 2.18
CA ALA A 177 10.04 -2.15 1.17
C ALA A 177 10.27 -3.13 0.01
N GLY A 178 10.37 -4.42 0.33
CA GLY A 178 10.49 -5.49 -0.65
C GLY A 178 9.20 -5.80 -1.41
N SER A 179 8.06 -5.27 -0.96
CA SER A 179 6.78 -5.37 -1.69
C SER A 179 6.63 -4.23 -2.68
N TRP A 180 6.92 -3.01 -2.25
CA TRP A 180 6.86 -1.80 -3.07
C TRP A 180 7.83 -0.76 -2.52
N GLN A 181 8.49 -0.01 -3.42
CA GLN A 181 9.62 0.86 -3.06
C GLN A 181 9.25 1.95 -2.05
N SER A 182 8.06 2.55 -2.19
CA SER A 182 7.53 3.54 -1.24
C SER A 182 7.32 2.96 0.16
N GLY A 183 7.20 1.63 0.28
CA GLY A 183 7.21 0.91 1.55
C GLY A 183 8.53 1.02 2.32
N ALA A 184 9.61 1.50 1.69
CA ALA A 184 10.90 1.76 2.34
C ALA A 184 10.83 2.85 3.42
N VAL A 185 9.83 3.74 3.37
CA VAL A 185 9.61 4.78 4.39
C VAL A 185 9.44 4.18 5.80
N PHE A 186 8.88 2.97 5.91
CA PHE A 186 8.70 2.32 7.21
C PHE A 186 10.03 1.93 7.86
N ALA A 187 11.07 1.56 7.10
CA ALA A 187 12.34 1.12 7.68
C ALA A 187 13.00 2.17 8.62
N PRO A 188 13.28 3.42 8.18
CA PRO A 188 13.84 4.44 9.06
C PRO A 188 12.87 4.86 10.18
N LEU A 189 11.55 4.85 9.92
CA LEU A 189 10.55 5.13 10.96
C LEU A 189 10.62 4.09 12.09
N ILE A 190 10.61 2.80 11.77
CA ILE A 190 10.66 1.72 12.75
C ILE A 190 11.96 1.76 13.56
N VAL A 191 13.10 1.99 12.91
CA VAL A 191 14.39 2.11 13.60
C VAL A 191 14.38 3.31 14.55
N GLY A 192 13.89 4.48 14.10
CA GLY A 192 13.77 5.66 14.93
C GLY A 192 12.82 5.47 16.12
N MET A 193 11.67 4.84 15.89
CA MET A 193 10.70 4.52 16.94
C MET A 193 11.30 3.56 17.97
N ALA A 194 11.99 2.50 17.52
CA ALA A 194 12.65 1.54 18.39
C ALA A 194 13.76 2.21 19.23
N TYR A 195 14.57 3.07 18.61
CA TYR A 195 15.59 3.86 19.31
C TYR A 195 14.99 4.75 20.39
N GLN A 196 13.92 5.46 20.06
CA GLN A 196 13.30 6.37 20.98
C GLN A 196 12.67 5.67 22.18
N ARG A 197 12.00 4.53 21.96
CA ARG A 197 11.26 3.83 23.02
C ARG A 197 12.21 3.18 24.03
N ASN A 198 13.23 2.48 23.54
CA ASN A 198 14.05 1.57 24.35
C ASN A 198 15.57 1.71 24.10
N GLY A 199 15.99 2.71 23.33
CA GLY A 199 17.41 3.03 23.08
C GLY A 199 18.07 2.22 21.96
N GLY A 200 19.40 2.28 21.89
CA GLY A 200 20.19 1.71 20.81
C GLY A 200 20.05 0.19 20.62
N ARG A 201 19.76 -0.56 21.69
CA ARG A 201 19.59 -2.02 21.61
C ARG A 201 18.39 -2.41 20.75
N ASP A 202 17.28 -1.72 20.92
CA ASP A 202 16.06 -2.00 20.16
C ASP A 202 16.17 -1.50 18.73
N ALA A 203 16.84 -0.36 18.52
CA ALA A 203 17.20 0.09 17.17
C ALA A 203 18.05 -0.95 16.43
N LEU A 204 19.09 -1.47 17.07
CA LEU A 204 19.91 -2.57 16.52
C LEU A 204 19.09 -3.84 16.29
N SER A 205 18.14 -4.15 17.17
CA SER A 205 17.25 -5.29 17.01
C SER A 205 16.35 -5.15 15.76
N ALA A 206 15.80 -3.96 15.52
CA ALA A 206 15.04 -3.66 14.31
C ALA A 206 15.91 -3.72 13.06
N ILE A 207 17.12 -3.15 13.10
CA ILE A 207 18.09 -3.23 11.99
C ILE A 207 18.45 -4.69 11.70
N ALA A 208 18.71 -5.50 12.73
CA ALA A 208 19.03 -6.92 12.57
C ALA A 208 17.86 -7.70 11.94
N GLY A 209 16.63 -7.42 12.34
CA GLY A 209 15.43 -8.03 11.76
C GLY A 209 15.26 -7.69 10.28
N GLY A 210 15.37 -6.41 9.93
CA GLY A 210 15.30 -5.98 8.53
C GLY A 210 16.46 -6.52 7.69
N GLY A 211 17.68 -6.43 8.23
CA GLY A 211 18.90 -6.94 7.59
C GLY A 211 18.89 -8.45 7.34
N LEU A 212 18.24 -9.23 8.20
CA LEU A 212 18.05 -10.67 7.97
C LEU A 212 17.21 -10.93 6.71
N VAL A 213 16.05 -10.28 6.58
CA VAL A 213 15.17 -10.46 5.42
C VAL A 213 15.85 -9.96 4.15
N THR A 214 16.41 -8.76 4.20
CA THR A 214 17.15 -8.18 3.06
C THR A 214 18.32 -9.08 2.66
N GLY A 215 19.08 -9.59 3.62
CA GLY A 215 20.20 -10.50 3.36
C GLY A 215 19.77 -11.81 2.73
N ILE A 216 18.64 -12.39 3.15
CA ILE A 216 18.07 -13.60 2.53
C ILE A 216 17.67 -13.32 1.08
N VAL A 217 16.91 -12.24 0.84
CA VAL A 217 16.45 -11.88 -0.51
C VAL A 217 17.63 -11.61 -1.44
N VAL A 218 18.56 -10.74 -1.03
CA VAL A 218 19.78 -10.43 -1.79
C VAL A 218 20.61 -11.69 -2.04
N GLY A 219 20.75 -12.55 -1.03
CA GLY A 219 21.48 -13.81 -1.14
C GLY A 219 20.88 -14.76 -2.18
N VAL A 220 19.54 -14.87 -2.22
CA VAL A 220 18.84 -15.70 -3.22
C VAL A 220 19.09 -15.16 -4.64
N PHE A 221 18.89 -13.86 -4.87
CA PHE A 221 19.12 -13.26 -6.20
C PHE A 221 20.59 -13.29 -6.62
N ALA A 222 21.53 -13.17 -5.67
CA ALA A 222 22.95 -13.35 -5.94
C ALA A 222 23.29 -14.80 -6.34
N ALA A 223 22.70 -15.79 -5.66
CA ALA A 223 22.95 -17.20 -5.93
C ALA A 223 22.47 -17.65 -7.32
N VAL A 224 21.43 -17.01 -7.86
CA VAL A 224 20.91 -17.28 -9.22
C VAL A 224 21.47 -16.32 -10.29
N GLY A 225 22.43 -15.46 -9.94
CA GLY A 225 23.04 -14.52 -10.88
C GLY A 225 22.17 -13.33 -11.27
N ALA A 226 21.06 -13.09 -10.58
CA ALA A 226 20.08 -12.05 -10.87
C ALA A 226 20.19 -10.80 -9.96
N LEU A 227 21.25 -10.72 -9.14
CA LEU A 227 21.44 -9.57 -8.23
C LEU A 227 21.54 -8.23 -8.96
N VAL A 228 22.36 -8.19 -10.01
CA VAL A 228 22.55 -6.96 -10.81
C VAL A 228 21.25 -6.51 -11.46
N PRO A 229 20.55 -7.34 -12.26
CA PRO A 229 19.32 -6.90 -12.91
C PRO A 229 18.22 -6.55 -11.89
N MET A 230 18.12 -7.27 -10.77
CA MET A 230 17.21 -6.88 -9.68
C MET A 230 17.50 -5.45 -9.19
N VAL A 231 18.75 -5.11 -8.88
CA VAL A 231 19.10 -3.76 -8.41
C VAL A 231 18.85 -2.70 -9.48
N VAL A 232 19.23 -2.99 -10.73
CA VAL A 232 19.04 -2.05 -11.85
C VAL A 232 17.54 -1.77 -12.04
N GLN A 233 16.72 -2.80 -12.17
CA GLN A 233 15.30 -2.62 -12.49
C GLN A 233 14.49 -2.15 -11.28
N SER A 234 14.77 -2.65 -10.08
CA SER A 234 13.97 -2.34 -8.89
C SER A 234 14.47 -1.12 -8.09
N ILE A 235 15.56 -0.48 -8.47
CA ILE A 235 16.10 0.70 -7.77
C ILE A 235 16.52 1.76 -8.77
N ILE A 236 17.39 1.43 -9.74
CA ILE A 236 17.97 2.45 -10.63
C ILE A 236 16.93 2.93 -11.64
N ALA A 237 16.23 2.03 -12.33
CA ALA A 237 15.27 2.39 -13.36
C ALA A 237 14.17 3.33 -12.83
N PRO A 238 13.57 3.13 -11.65
CA PRO A 238 12.51 4.02 -11.16
C PRO A 238 13.04 5.38 -10.68
N LEU A 239 14.31 5.45 -10.28
CA LEU A 239 14.96 6.72 -9.96
C LEU A 239 15.36 7.53 -11.21
N SER A 240 15.60 6.85 -12.34
CA SER A 240 16.06 7.47 -13.58
C SER A 240 14.94 7.73 -14.59
N ALA A 241 14.00 6.80 -14.73
CA ALA A 241 12.91 6.80 -15.73
C ALA A 241 11.56 7.30 -15.16
N GLY A 242 11.60 8.01 -14.02
CA GLY A 242 10.42 8.49 -13.30
C GLY A 242 9.48 9.35 -14.16
N SER A 243 8.20 9.39 -13.79
CA SER A 243 7.18 10.08 -14.59
C SER A 243 7.33 11.61 -14.59
N PRO A 244 7.28 12.27 -15.76
CA PRO A 244 7.48 13.72 -15.89
C PRO A 244 6.25 14.54 -15.46
N TYR A 245 5.29 13.97 -14.71
CA TYR A 245 4.13 14.70 -14.23
C TYR A 245 4.53 15.93 -13.42
N THR A 246 3.90 17.05 -13.75
CA THR A 246 4.04 18.30 -13.02
C THR A 246 3.44 18.18 -11.61
N LEU A 247 3.93 19.00 -10.67
CA LEU A 247 3.38 19.04 -9.31
C LEU A 247 1.87 19.33 -9.30
N ALA A 248 1.39 20.16 -10.22
CA ALA A 248 -0.02 20.50 -10.34
C ALA A 248 -0.88 19.29 -10.74
N GLU A 249 -0.42 18.48 -11.71
CA GLU A 249 -1.09 17.25 -12.13
C GLU A 249 -1.12 16.22 -11.01
N ARG A 250 -0.04 16.10 -10.23
CA ARG A 250 0.02 15.19 -9.09
C ARG A 250 -0.94 15.62 -7.97
N VAL A 251 -0.99 16.92 -7.63
CA VAL A 251 -1.99 17.45 -6.68
C VAL A 251 -3.41 17.20 -7.17
N TYR A 252 -3.68 17.44 -8.45
CA TYR A 252 -4.99 17.16 -9.05
C TYR A 252 -5.34 15.66 -8.99
N SER A 253 -4.37 14.79 -9.27
CA SER A 253 -4.55 13.33 -9.17
C SER A 253 -4.85 12.88 -7.75
N ILE A 254 -4.21 13.45 -6.72
CA ILE A 254 -4.58 13.20 -5.32
C ILE A 254 -6.04 13.59 -5.07
N LEU A 255 -6.47 14.78 -5.53
CA LEU A 255 -7.86 15.22 -5.35
C LEU A 255 -8.85 14.29 -6.07
N LEU A 256 -8.48 13.78 -7.25
CA LEU A 256 -9.30 12.81 -7.97
C LEU A 256 -9.39 11.46 -7.28
N VAL A 257 -8.26 10.93 -6.79
CA VAL A 257 -8.20 9.64 -6.08
C VAL A 257 -9.01 9.69 -4.79
N PHE A 258 -8.89 10.77 -4.02
CA PHE A 258 -9.61 10.90 -2.74
C PHE A 258 -11.05 11.43 -2.91
N GLY A 259 -11.36 12.11 -4.01
CA GLY A 259 -12.68 12.71 -4.25
C GLY A 259 -13.14 13.59 -3.09
N TYR A 260 -14.37 13.37 -2.61
CA TYR A 260 -14.89 14.05 -1.42
C TYR A 260 -14.09 13.73 -0.14
N GLY A 261 -13.38 12.61 -0.11
CA GLY A 261 -12.44 12.23 0.94
C GLY A 261 -11.27 13.19 1.11
N ALA A 262 -10.98 14.04 0.12
CA ALA A 262 -9.91 15.02 0.19
C ALA A 262 -10.07 16.01 1.37
N VAL A 263 -11.30 16.19 1.89
CA VAL A 263 -11.56 16.96 3.11
C VAL A 263 -10.83 16.42 4.35
N LEU A 264 -10.38 15.16 4.32
CA LEU A 264 -9.63 14.57 5.43
C LEU A 264 -8.17 14.99 5.48
N PHE A 265 -7.58 15.53 4.41
CA PHE A 265 -6.21 16.06 4.44
C PHE A 265 -6.04 17.14 5.51
N PRO A 266 -6.81 18.24 5.53
CA PRO A 266 -6.68 19.25 6.58
C PRO A 266 -6.97 18.70 7.99
N VAL A 267 -7.90 17.73 8.11
CA VAL A 267 -8.21 17.06 9.39
C VAL A 267 -7.02 16.23 9.88
N ALA A 268 -6.36 15.51 8.99
CA ALA A 268 -5.18 14.71 9.29
C ALA A 268 -3.97 15.60 9.61
N ILE A 269 -3.72 16.66 8.83
CA ILE A 269 -2.65 17.64 9.09
C ILE A 269 -2.84 18.29 10.46
N TYR A 270 -4.07 18.65 10.84
CA TYR A 270 -4.36 19.12 12.19
C TYR A 270 -4.00 18.07 13.25
N GLY A 271 -4.40 16.81 13.04
CA GLY A 271 -4.06 15.70 13.93
C GLY A 271 -2.55 15.49 14.08
N TRP A 272 -1.81 15.54 12.96
CA TRP A 272 -0.35 15.45 12.93
C TRP A 272 0.30 16.59 13.72
N GLY A 273 -0.13 17.84 13.50
CA GLY A 273 0.37 18.99 14.24
C GLY A 273 0.08 18.92 15.73
N ARG A 274 -1.07 18.35 16.12
CA ARG A 274 -1.43 18.14 17.53
C ARG A 274 -0.63 17.00 18.17
N ALA A 275 -0.31 15.94 17.43
CA ALA A 275 0.54 14.86 17.91
C ALA A 275 1.94 15.41 18.30
N VAL A 276 2.52 16.27 17.45
CA VAL A 276 3.77 16.99 17.75
C VAL A 276 3.65 17.88 18.99
N ALA A 277 2.60 18.71 19.05
CA ALA A 277 2.46 19.72 20.09
C ALA A 277 2.24 19.13 21.50
N ARG A 278 1.67 17.91 21.59
CA ARG A 278 1.37 17.26 22.87
C ARG A 278 2.57 16.48 23.39
N ASP A 279 3.16 15.65 22.52
CA ASP A 279 4.26 14.78 22.89
C ASP A 279 5.07 14.40 21.64
N LEU A 280 5.94 15.33 21.23
CA LEU A 280 6.91 15.12 20.17
C LEU A 280 7.82 13.91 20.46
N GLY A 281 8.01 13.57 21.75
CA GLY A 281 8.59 12.31 22.16
C GLY A 281 7.78 11.15 21.59
N ALA A 282 6.63 10.82 22.15
CA ALA A 282 5.97 9.56 21.77
C ALA A 282 5.45 9.47 20.31
N HIS A 283 5.19 10.59 19.64
CA HIS A 283 4.36 10.61 18.42
C HIS A 283 4.97 11.27 17.18
N TRP A 284 6.27 11.62 17.16
CA TRP A 284 6.90 12.27 15.99
C TRP A 284 6.83 11.44 14.69
N TRP A 285 6.75 10.11 14.81
CA TRP A 285 6.74 9.22 13.65
C TRP A 285 5.48 9.40 12.79
N LEU A 286 4.37 9.84 13.38
CA LEU A 286 3.11 10.09 12.68
C LEU A 286 3.21 11.25 11.67
N PRO A 287 3.56 12.50 12.07
CA PRO A 287 3.76 13.60 11.14
C PRO A 287 4.92 13.34 10.18
N VAL A 288 6.03 12.72 10.64
CA VAL A 288 7.17 12.44 9.75
C VAL A 288 6.80 11.42 8.68
N GLY A 289 6.14 10.32 9.02
CA GLY A 289 5.69 9.34 8.04
C GLY A 289 4.62 9.92 7.10
N GLY A 290 3.69 10.71 7.62
CA GLY A 290 2.68 11.42 6.82
C GLY A 290 3.32 12.37 5.80
N VAL A 291 4.32 13.17 6.21
CA VAL A 291 5.05 14.08 5.32
C VAL A 291 5.88 13.31 4.31
N LEU A 292 6.64 12.30 4.71
CA LEU A 292 7.47 11.50 3.80
C LEU A 292 6.63 10.83 2.71
N LEU A 293 5.47 10.25 3.07
CA LEU A 293 4.57 9.63 2.10
C LEU A 293 3.82 10.66 1.26
N THR A 294 3.51 11.84 1.80
CA THR A 294 2.98 12.96 1.00
C THR A 294 3.99 13.40 -0.05
N LEU A 295 5.27 13.53 0.32
CA LEU A 295 6.35 13.85 -0.62
C LEU A 295 6.55 12.73 -1.64
N GLN A 296 6.50 11.47 -1.23
CA GLN A 296 6.61 10.34 -2.16
C GLN A 296 5.49 10.38 -3.21
N VAL A 297 4.24 10.57 -2.81
CA VAL A 297 3.11 10.69 -3.74
C VAL A 297 3.24 11.94 -4.64
N LEU A 298 3.69 13.07 -4.09
CA LEU A 298 3.80 14.33 -4.83
C LEU A 298 5.01 14.45 -5.74
N PHE A 299 6.09 13.70 -5.52
CA PHE A 299 7.36 13.90 -6.22
C PHE A 299 7.97 12.63 -6.81
N VAL A 300 7.62 11.46 -6.30
CA VAL A 300 8.17 10.19 -6.79
C VAL A 300 7.14 9.52 -7.69
N ASP A 301 6.04 9.02 -7.14
CA ASP A 301 5.16 8.07 -7.84
C ASP A 301 3.69 8.25 -7.46
N LEU A 302 2.86 8.58 -8.46
CA LEU A 302 1.40 8.65 -8.39
C LEU A 302 0.84 8.30 -9.77
N ASP A 303 1.07 7.06 -10.17
CA ASP A 303 0.58 6.51 -11.43
C ASP A 303 -0.84 5.92 -11.26
N GLY A 304 -1.26 5.64 -10.03
CA GLY A 304 -2.59 5.14 -9.71
C GLY A 304 -3.08 5.42 -8.29
N SER A 305 -4.36 5.14 -8.06
CA SER A 305 -4.98 5.29 -6.73
C SER A 305 -4.35 4.39 -5.66
N THR A 306 -3.76 3.27 -6.05
CA THR A 306 -3.05 2.34 -5.16
C THR A 306 -1.84 2.96 -4.50
N ASP A 307 -1.22 3.96 -5.13
CA ASP A 307 0.02 4.57 -4.63
C ASP A 307 -0.28 5.48 -3.42
N ALA A 308 -1.54 5.93 -3.30
CA ALA A 308 -2.02 6.67 -2.16
C ALA A 308 -2.28 5.80 -0.91
N PHE A 309 -2.24 4.47 -0.99
CA PHE A 309 -2.63 3.60 0.13
C PHE A 309 -1.75 3.76 1.37
N LEU A 310 -0.43 3.89 1.18
CA LEU A 310 0.47 4.12 2.31
C LEU A 310 0.18 5.47 2.96
N LEU A 311 0.03 6.53 2.18
CA LEU A 311 -0.34 7.87 2.66
C LEU A 311 -1.72 7.84 3.38
N LEU A 312 -2.69 7.12 2.83
CA LEU A 312 -4.02 6.95 3.40
C LEU A 312 -3.98 6.41 4.83
N SER A 313 -3.06 5.47 5.13
CA SER A 313 -2.87 4.97 6.50
C SER A 313 -2.45 6.06 7.48
N PHE A 314 -1.58 6.99 7.07
CA PHE A 314 -1.17 8.12 7.91
C PHE A 314 -2.24 9.22 8.00
N ILE A 315 -3.03 9.42 6.94
CA ILE A 315 -4.22 10.28 6.97
C ILE A 315 -5.22 9.73 8.00
N ALA A 316 -5.51 8.43 7.95
CA ALA A 316 -6.40 7.75 8.89
C ALA A 316 -5.93 7.89 10.35
N LEU A 317 -4.63 7.71 10.61
CA LEU A 317 -4.05 7.92 11.94
C LEU A 317 -4.12 9.39 12.38
N GLY A 318 -3.94 10.35 11.47
CA GLY A 318 -4.15 11.77 11.74
C GLY A 318 -5.60 12.08 12.13
N VAL A 319 -6.57 11.49 11.42
CA VAL A 319 -7.99 11.58 11.77
C VAL A 319 -8.26 11.01 13.16
N ALA A 320 -7.68 9.87 13.53
CA ALA A 320 -7.82 9.31 14.88
C ALA A 320 -7.37 10.28 15.99
N VAL A 321 -6.20 10.91 15.82
CA VAL A 321 -5.70 11.90 16.80
C VAL A 321 -6.64 13.11 16.89
N THR A 322 -7.19 13.56 15.77
CA THR A 322 -8.18 14.66 15.77
C THR A 322 -9.46 14.25 16.50
N VAL A 323 -9.95 13.03 16.29
CA VAL A 323 -11.15 12.50 16.95
C VAL A 323 -10.95 12.37 18.46
N GLU A 324 -9.83 11.80 18.92
CA GLU A 324 -9.46 11.76 20.35
C GLU A 324 -9.53 13.17 20.95
N ARG A 325 -8.98 14.16 20.25
CA ARG A 325 -8.94 15.52 20.77
C ARG A 325 -10.32 16.15 20.90
N VAL A 326 -11.20 15.94 19.92
CA VAL A 326 -12.58 16.46 19.96
C VAL A 326 -13.35 15.85 21.12
N LEU A 327 -13.17 14.56 21.39
CA LEU A 327 -13.79 13.87 22.53
C LEU A 327 -13.24 14.40 23.86
N ALA A 328 -11.91 14.52 23.98
CA ALA A 328 -11.26 15.03 25.19
C ALA A 328 -11.67 16.47 25.51
N TRP A 329 -11.76 17.35 24.50
CA TRP A 329 -12.13 18.76 24.72
C TRP A 329 -13.57 18.91 25.24
N ARG A 330 -14.50 18.10 24.74
CA ARG A 330 -15.89 18.10 25.24
C ARG A 330 -16.00 17.60 26.67
N SER A 331 -15.18 16.62 27.05
CA SER A 331 -15.15 16.12 28.44
C SER A 331 -14.72 17.21 29.43
N LEU A 332 -13.77 18.08 29.05
CA LEU A 332 -13.29 19.16 29.92
C LEU A 332 -14.25 20.34 30.04
N SER A 333 -15.13 20.54 29.05
CA SER A 333 -16.02 21.71 28.98
C SER A 333 -17.33 21.54 29.76
N THR A 334 -17.53 20.38 30.38
CA THR A 334 -18.79 20.05 31.08
C THR A 334 -18.56 20.17 32.58
N ASP A 335 -19.39 20.98 33.23
CA ASP A 335 -19.32 21.30 34.66
C ASP A 335 -19.26 20.02 35.53
N PRO A 336 -18.20 19.81 36.35
CA PRO A 336 -18.01 18.59 37.13
C PRO A 336 -19.13 18.25 38.12
N GLN A 337 -20.05 19.18 38.39
CA GLN A 337 -21.21 18.93 39.27
C GLN A 337 -22.42 18.30 38.58
N ARG A 338 -22.44 18.17 37.25
CA ARG A 338 -23.58 17.60 36.51
C ARG A 338 -23.40 16.09 36.35
N GLY A 339 -24.12 15.30 37.15
CA GLY A 339 -23.92 13.87 37.41
C GLY A 339 -23.47 12.95 36.25
N ASP A 340 -22.65 11.95 36.61
CA ASP A 340 -21.91 11.03 35.74
C ASP A 340 -22.73 10.37 34.62
N GLU A 341 -24.02 10.06 34.84
CA GLU A 341 -24.85 9.37 33.85
C GLU A 341 -25.06 10.18 32.55
N ASN A 342 -25.13 11.51 32.65
CA ASN A 342 -25.32 12.37 31.47
C ASN A 342 -24.02 12.52 30.65
N GLN A 343 -22.85 12.34 31.27
CA GLN A 343 -21.56 12.47 30.60
C GLN A 343 -21.29 11.27 29.67
N THR A 344 -21.58 10.05 30.12
CA THR A 344 -21.41 8.83 29.31
C THR A 344 -22.28 8.86 28.05
N ASN A 345 -23.54 9.26 28.18
CA ASN A 345 -24.45 9.37 27.03
C ASN A 345 -23.97 10.41 26.01
N ARG A 346 -23.45 11.57 26.44
CA ARG A 346 -23.02 12.63 25.52
C ARG A 346 -21.78 12.25 24.70
N ASN A 347 -20.85 11.51 25.30
CA ASN A 347 -19.67 11.00 24.59
C ASN A 347 -20.06 9.93 23.57
N LEU A 348 -21.00 9.04 23.90
CA LEU A 348 -21.57 8.07 22.96
C LEU A 348 -22.21 8.75 21.75
N TRP A 349 -23.04 9.78 21.98
CA TRP A 349 -23.64 10.55 20.88
C TRP A 349 -22.61 11.24 20.00
N THR A 350 -21.59 11.86 20.60
CA THR A 350 -20.52 12.52 19.82
C THR A 350 -19.75 11.50 18.97
N GLY A 351 -19.41 10.35 19.56
CA GLY A 351 -18.75 9.28 18.83
C GLY A 351 -19.60 8.73 17.68
N ALA A 352 -20.89 8.51 17.92
CA ALA A 352 -21.83 8.07 16.89
C ALA A 352 -21.91 9.08 15.72
N VAL A 353 -21.96 10.37 16.01
CA VAL A 353 -21.96 11.42 14.98
C VAL A 353 -20.67 11.40 14.16
N ILE A 354 -19.50 11.28 14.80
CA ILE A 354 -18.21 11.20 14.09
C ILE A 354 -18.16 9.97 13.19
N VAL A 355 -18.52 8.80 13.72
CA VAL A 355 -18.56 7.55 12.94
C VAL A 355 -19.52 7.67 11.76
N MET A 356 -20.70 8.28 11.96
CA MET A 356 -21.67 8.53 10.90
C MET A 356 -21.12 9.49 9.84
N LEU A 357 -20.42 10.56 10.22
CA LEU A 357 -19.79 11.49 9.27
C LEU A 357 -18.72 10.79 8.44
N VAL A 358 -17.87 9.96 9.05
CA VAL A 358 -16.87 9.18 8.31
C VAL A 358 -17.57 8.16 7.39
N ALA A 359 -18.63 7.50 7.84
CA ALA A 359 -19.41 6.59 7.00
C ALA A 359 -20.07 7.30 5.81
N VAL A 360 -20.56 8.53 5.98
CA VAL A 360 -21.05 9.37 4.88
C VAL A 360 -19.94 9.71 3.90
N LEU A 361 -18.72 9.99 4.37
CA LEU A 361 -17.56 10.20 3.49
C LEU A 361 -17.16 8.92 2.74
N VAL A 362 -17.25 7.74 3.36
CA VAL A 362 -17.03 6.45 2.69
C VAL A 362 -18.06 6.25 1.57
N LEU A 363 -19.34 6.48 1.85
CA LEU A 363 -20.39 6.43 0.82
C LEU A 363 -20.17 7.49 -0.26
N GLY A 364 -19.73 8.69 0.11
CA GLY A 364 -19.35 9.75 -0.82
C GLY A 364 -18.18 9.34 -1.71
N GLY A 365 -17.18 8.61 -1.19
CA GLY A 365 -16.09 8.02 -1.95
C GLY A 365 -16.59 7.00 -2.96
N VAL A 366 -17.54 6.13 -2.58
CA VAL A 366 -18.17 5.18 -3.50
C VAL A 366 -18.95 5.89 -4.60
N VAL A 367 -19.78 6.89 -4.25
CA VAL A 367 -20.51 7.70 -5.24
C VAL A 367 -19.54 8.40 -6.17
N TRP A 368 -18.48 9.01 -5.63
CA TRP A 368 -17.43 9.61 -6.44
C TRP A 368 -16.78 8.60 -7.38
N HIS A 369 -16.46 7.38 -6.92
CA HIS A 369 -15.94 6.34 -7.78
C HIS A 369 -16.94 5.95 -8.88
N LEU A 370 -18.24 5.94 -8.63
CA LEU A 370 -19.23 5.58 -9.67
C LEU A 370 -19.51 6.72 -10.65
N ASP A 371 -19.59 7.96 -10.16
CA ASP A 371 -20.06 9.14 -10.91
C ASP A 371 -18.96 10.15 -11.26
N SER A 372 -17.69 9.89 -10.91
CA SER A 372 -16.60 10.84 -11.17
C SER A 372 -16.62 11.23 -12.65
N PRO A 373 -16.52 12.52 -12.98
CA PRO A 373 -16.49 12.96 -14.36
C PRO A 373 -15.34 12.30 -15.14
N ALA A 374 -15.33 12.51 -16.46
CA ALA A 374 -14.35 11.96 -17.41
C ALA A 374 -12.85 11.93 -17.01
N PRO A 375 -12.30 12.65 -16.00
CA PRO A 375 -11.01 12.33 -15.41
C PRO A 375 -10.76 10.87 -15.03
N LYS A 376 -11.76 10.01 -14.83
CA LYS A 376 -11.52 8.55 -14.71
C LYS A 376 -11.06 7.92 -16.01
N GLN A 377 -11.67 8.34 -17.13
CA GLN A 377 -11.11 8.06 -18.44
C GLN A 377 -9.78 8.77 -18.56
N THR A 378 -9.59 10.03 -18.19
CA THR A 378 -8.26 10.67 -18.27
C THR A 378 -7.19 10.01 -17.40
N LEU A 379 -7.50 9.43 -16.24
CA LEU A 379 -6.54 8.66 -15.43
C LEU A 379 -6.33 7.26 -16.01
N GLN A 380 -7.38 6.58 -16.46
CA GLN A 380 -7.24 5.31 -17.20
C GLN A 380 -6.52 5.51 -18.53
N THR A 381 -6.73 6.64 -19.19
CA THR A 381 -6.12 7.10 -20.42
C THR A 381 -4.73 7.62 -20.11
N ASN A 382 -4.43 8.25 -18.98
CA ASN A 382 -3.06 8.57 -18.57
C ASN A 382 -2.32 7.32 -18.11
N GLN A 383 -3.02 6.26 -17.70
CA GLN A 383 -2.46 4.97 -17.32
C GLN A 383 -2.26 4.07 -18.56
N LEU A 384 -3.15 4.17 -19.56
CA LEU A 384 -3.08 3.48 -20.86
C LEU A 384 -2.18 4.24 -21.85
N GLN A 385 -2.39 5.53 -21.99
CA GLN A 385 -1.61 6.56 -22.70
C GLN A 385 -0.69 7.33 -21.72
N ALA A 386 0.03 6.67 -20.81
CA ALA A 386 1.11 7.32 -20.07
C ALA A 386 2.30 7.74 -20.98
N GLU A 387 2.04 7.99 -22.27
CA GLU A 387 2.76 8.93 -23.10
C GLU A 387 2.70 10.27 -22.39
N PRO A 388 3.79 10.74 -21.79
CA PRO A 388 3.79 12.10 -21.31
C PRO A 388 3.63 13.01 -22.54
N PRO A 389 2.64 13.91 -22.56
CA PRO A 389 2.39 14.75 -23.73
C PRO A 389 3.65 15.56 -24.05
N GLY A 390 4.25 15.30 -25.20
CA GLY A 390 5.44 16.00 -25.70
C GLY A 390 6.77 15.23 -25.58
N GLU A 391 6.77 13.98 -25.14
CA GLU A 391 7.95 13.11 -25.21
C GLU A 391 7.83 12.19 -26.43
N ASP A 392 8.41 12.59 -27.57
CA ASP A 392 8.50 11.76 -28.78
C ASP A 392 9.50 10.61 -28.52
N LEU A 393 9.07 9.59 -27.78
CA LEU A 393 9.88 8.39 -27.59
C LEU A 393 9.97 7.61 -28.90
N PRO A 394 11.14 7.05 -29.25
CA PRO A 394 11.32 6.28 -30.48
C PRO A 394 10.58 4.94 -30.47
N ILE A 395 9.99 4.54 -29.33
CA ILE A 395 9.41 3.24 -29.05
C ILE A 395 8.13 3.45 -28.21
N THR A 396 7.10 2.66 -28.51
CA THR A 396 5.78 2.65 -27.86
C THR A 396 5.44 1.22 -27.39
N PRO A 397 4.46 1.03 -26.48
CA PRO A 397 4.04 -0.32 -26.06
C PRO A 397 3.54 -1.17 -27.23
N ALA A 398 3.03 -0.54 -28.29
CA ALA A 398 2.54 -1.21 -29.49
C ALA A 398 3.65 -1.81 -30.36
N ASP A 399 4.90 -1.38 -30.16
CA ASP A 399 6.07 -1.93 -30.86
C ASP A 399 6.51 -3.29 -30.28
N GLY A 400 5.97 -3.66 -29.11
CA GLY A 400 6.13 -4.99 -28.54
C GLY A 400 5.37 -6.06 -29.32
N ASN A 401 6.07 -7.12 -29.73
CA ASN A 401 5.44 -8.28 -30.36
C ASN A 401 4.96 -9.33 -29.32
N ALA A 402 4.45 -8.86 -28.17
CA ALA A 402 4.00 -9.73 -27.08
C ALA A 402 2.45 -9.80 -27.04
N PRO A 403 1.85 -10.97 -26.77
CA PRO A 403 0.42 -11.07 -26.48
C PRO A 403 0.02 -10.26 -25.25
N SER A 404 -1.27 -10.00 -25.07
CA SER A 404 -1.77 -9.34 -23.85
C SER A 404 -1.38 -10.13 -22.59
N MET A 405 -1.18 -9.42 -21.47
CA MET A 405 -0.85 -10.07 -20.19
C MET A 405 -1.91 -11.10 -19.74
N GLN A 406 -3.18 -10.87 -20.09
CA GLN A 406 -4.26 -11.82 -19.83
C GLN A 406 -4.07 -13.11 -20.65
N THR A 407 -3.70 -12.98 -21.92
CA THR A 407 -3.37 -14.13 -22.79
C THR A 407 -2.16 -14.88 -22.24
N ILE A 408 -1.08 -14.17 -21.92
CA ILE A 408 0.14 -14.76 -21.35
C ILE A 408 -0.18 -15.54 -20.07
N TYR A 409 -1.03 -14.97 -19.20
CA TYR A 409 -1.45 -15.61 -17.96
C TYR A 409 -2.30 -16.87 -18.19
N TRP A 410 -3.42 -16.75 -18.92
CA TRP A 410 -4.37 -17.85 -19.09
C TRP A 410 -3.82 -19.00 -19.92
N ASP A 411 -3.04 -18.68 -20.97
CA ASP A 411 -2.46 -19.68 -21.87
C ASP A 411 -1.08 -20.16 -21.38
N GLN A 412 -0.64 -19.69 -20.21
CA GLN A 412 0.62 -20.08 -19.56
C GLN A 412 1.84 -19.90 -20.50
N LEU A 413 1.85 -18.83 -21.28
CA LEU A 413 2.89 -18.58 -22.26
C LEU A 413 4.21 -18.25 -21.55
N GLN A 414 5.32 -18.74 -22.10
CA GLN A 414 6.67 -18.30 -21.74
C GLN A 414 7.17 -17.40 -22.89
N PRO A 415 7.10 -16.07 -22.72
CA PRO A 415 7.50 -15.14 -23.78
C PRO A 415 8.96 -15.33 -24.17
N GLU A 416 9.28 -15.13 -25.44
CA GLU A 416 10.65 -15.24 -25.96
C GLU A 416 11.54 -14.07 -25.53
N THR A 417 10.95 -12.95 -25.14
CA THR A 417 11.63 -11.74 -24.69
C THR A 417 11.36 -11.50 -23.20
N CYS A 418 12.32 -10.88 -22.50
CA CYS A 418 12.11 -10.48 -21.11
C CYS A 418 11.21 -9.24 -20.98
N HIS A 419 11.03 -8.50 -22.09
CA HIS A 419 10.20 -7.30 -22.23
C HIS A 419 8.83 -7.60 -22.81
N TYR A 420 7.94 -8.25 -22.06
CA TYR A 420 6.62 -8.66 -22.56
C TYR A 420 5.42 -7.94 -21.93
N ARG A 421 5.63 -7.15 -20.86
CA ARG A 421 4.61 -6.28 -20.27
C ARG A 421 4.64 -4.88 -20.88
N LEU A 422 5.84 -4.35 -21.15
CA LEU A 422 6.10 -3.01 -21.70
C LEU A 422 5.39 -1.90 -20.93
N SER A 423 5.71 -1.79 -19.65
CA SER A 423 5.25 -0.63 -18.87
C SER A 423 5.89 0.66 -19.39
N TRP A 424 5.29 1.83 -19.13
CA TRP A 424 5.89 3.09 -19.56
C TRP A 424 7.26 3.37 -18.92
N ASN A 425 7.45 2.96 -17.67
CA ASN A 425 8.76 3.03 -17.02
C ASN A 425 9.79 2.12 -17.70
N GLU A 426 9.36 0.98 -18.25
CA GLU A 426 10.19 0.08 -19.05
C GLU A 426 10.57 0.71 -20.38
N ILE A 427 9.60 1.28 -21.09
CA ILE A 427 9.83 1.91 -22.39
C ILE A 427 10.78 3.09 -22.26
N ARG A 428 10.58 3.95 -21.24
CA ARG A 428 11.51 5.03 -20.95
C ARG A 428 12.89 4.50 -20.60
N TRP A 429 12.98 3.46 -19.78
CA TRP A 429 14.24 2.83 -19.47
C TRP A 429 14.97 2.31 -20.72
N VAL A 430 14.27 1.58 -21.58
CA VAL A 430 14.82 1.06 -22.86
C VAL A 430 15.22 2.22 -23.78
N ALA A 431 14.44 3.30 -23.84
CA ALA A 431 14.75 4.47 -24.66
C ALA A 431 15.99 5.27 -24.16
N MET A 432 16.24 5.27 -22.85
CA MET A 432 17.39 5.95 -22.22
C MET A 432 18.67 5.10 -22.21
N THR A 433 18.55 3.81 -22.50
CA THR A 433 19.64 2.85 -22.39
C THR A 433 19.93 2.17 -23.73
N ASP A 434 20.91 1.28 -23.73
CA ASP A 434 21.24 0.40 -24.86
C ASP A 434 20.45 -0.92 -24.86
N ASP A 435 19.41 -1.02 -24.02
CA ASP A 435 18.56 -2.20 -23.93
C ASP A 435 17.71 -2.38 -25.20
N ARG A 436 17.22 -3.61 -25.43
CA ARG A 436 16.48 -3.95 -26.65
C ARG A 436 15.18 -4.66 -26.33
N LEU A 437 14.08 -4.24 -26.96
CA LEU A 437 12.78 -4.90 -26.80
C LEU A 437 12.78 -6.39 -27.18
N ASP A 438 13.66 -6.80 -28.09
CA ASP A 438 13.82 -8.19 -28.53
C ASP A 438 14.86 -8.97 -27.70
N ALA A 439 15.35 -8.40 -26.59
CA ALA A 439 16.25 -9.08 -25.68
C ALA A 439 15.54 -10.28 -25.04
N GLN A 440 16.16 -11.46 -25.15
CA GLN A 440 15.67 -12.69 -24.52
C GLN A 440 15.87 -12.67 -22.99
N LYS A 441 16.89 -11.95 -22.55
CA LYS A 441 17.23 -11.76 -21.14
C LYS A 441 17.54 -10.30 -20.88
N CYS A 442 17.09 -9.83 -19.73
CA CYS A 442 17.32 -8.49 -19.25
C CYS A 442 18.54 -8.51 -18.32
N ASP A 443 19.69 -8.99 -18.83
CA ASP A 443 20.89 -9.20 -18.04
C ASP A 443 21.87 -8.03 -18.09
N GLY A 444 22.32 -7.61 -16.91
CA GLY A 444 23.49 -6.75 -16.76
C GLY A 444 23.21 -5.29 -16.45
N TRP A 445 24.28 -4.50 -16.52
CA TRP A 445 24.26 -3.04 -16.39
C TRP A 445 24.11 -2.44 -17.79
N PRO A 446 23.30 -1.39 -17.97
CA PRO A 446 23.27 -0.67 -19.23
C PRO A 446 24.67 -0.09 -19.51
N SER A 447 25.17 -0.26 -20.73
CA SER A 447 26.47 0.30 -21.13
C SER A 447 26.36 1.79 -21.51
N ARG A 448 25.12 2.26 -21.74
CA ARG A 448 24.77 3.66 -21.96
C ARG A 448 23.63 4.07 -21.03
N THR A 449 23.78 5.20 -20.36
CA THR A 449 22.69 5.89 -19.66
C THR A 449 22.70 7.33 -20.13
N ASP A 450 21.92 7.62 -21.17
CA ASP A 450 21.72 9.01 -21.54
C ASP A 450 20.77 9.65 -20.53
N THR A 451 21.08 10.86 -20.06
CA THR A 451 20.07 11.68 -19.41
C THR A 451 19.13 12.17 -20.51
N ALA A 452 17.91 11.65 -20.55
CA ALA A 452 16.83 12.22 -21.35
C ALA A 452 16.53 13.66 -20.94
#